data_AF-A0A7L9MEP7-F1
#
_entry.id   AF-A0A7L9MEP7-F1
#
_cell.length_a   1.000
_cell.length_b   1.000
_cell.length_c   1.000
_cell.angle_alpha   90.00
_cell.angle_beta   90.00
_cell.angle_gamma   90.00
#
_symmetry.space_group_name_H-M   'P 1'
#
loop_
_entity.id
_entity.type
_entity.pdbx_description
1 polymer ?
#
loop_
_entity_poly.entity_id
_entity_poly.type
_entity_poly.pdbx_seq_one_letter_code
_entity_poly.pdbx_strand_id
1 'polypeptide(L)'
;MPRATAIVPTAHASRYLQQLCKHWTHKFAVEFTPEHGTIDLGEGRVVILDADAEKLTATVEASQENLASLEDVVASHIVRFAFREELAFNWATE
;
A
#
# COMPACT_ATOMS: atom_id res chain seq x y z
N MET A 1 -1.50 3.34 -17.17
CA MET A 1 -2.63 2.79 -16.39
C MET A 1 -3.01 3.83 -15.35
N PRO A 2 -4.28 4.00 -14.95
CA PRO A 2 -4.62 4.95 -13.91
C PRO A 2 -3.92 4.57 -12.60
N ARG A 3 -3.59 5.58 -11.80
CA ARG A 3 -2.97 5.39 -10.50
C ARG A 3 -3.77 6.11 -9.44
N ALA A 4 -3.75 5.61 -8.22
CA ALA A 4 -4.33 6.30 -7.07
C ALA A 4 -3.35 6.33 -5.92
N THR A 5 -3.29 7.46 -5.24
CA THR A 5 -2.38 7.69 -4.12
C THR A 5 -3.17 8.04 -2.87
N ALA A 6 -2.92 7.35 -1.76
CA ALA A 6 -3.44 7.67 -0.44
C ALA A 6 -2.32 8.05 0.51
N ILE A 7 -2.54 9.12 1.28
CA ILE A 7 -1.65 9.52 2.38
C ILE A 7 -2.33 9.17 3.68
N VAL A 8 -1.69 8.31 4.46
CA VAL A 8 -2.20 7.77 5.72
C VAL A 8 -1.35 8.30 6.86
N PRO A 9 -1.84 9.22 7.71
CA PRO A 9 -1.10 9.68 8.88
C PRO A 9 -0.91 8.53 9.88
N THR A 10 0.34 8.19 10.19
CA THR A 10 0.69 7.16 11.18
C THR A 10 2.18 7.23 11.53
N ALA A 11 2.51 7.04 12.82
CA ALA A 11 3.90 6.91 13.27
C ALA A 11 4.50 5.52 13.01
N HIS A 12 3.71 4.60 12.45
CA HIS A 12 4.07 3.20 12.25
C HIS A 12 4.21 2.82 10.76
N ALA A 13 4.39 3.80 9.89
CA ALA A 13 4.44 3.62 8.44
C ALA A 13 5.46 2.54 8.01
N SER A 14 6.70 2.63 8.49
CA SER A 14 7.76 1.67 8.17
C SER A 14 7.39 0.24 8.60
N ARG A 15 6.73 0.10 9.76
CA ARG A 15 6.29 -1.19 10.27
C ARG A 15 5.22 -1.80 9.37
N TYR A 16 4.20 -1.03 9.00
CA TYR A 16 3.09 -1.51 8.17
C TYR A 16 3.55 -1.85 6.76
N LEU A 17 4.42 -1.03 6.17
CA LEU A 17 5.05 -1.30 4.89
C LEU A 17 5.75 -2.66 4.91
N GLN A 18 6.66 -2.87 5.87
CA GLN A 18 7.39 -4.12 5.97
C GLN A 18 6.47 -5.33 6.24
N GLN A 19 5.40 -5.16 7.01
CA GLN A 19 4.41 -6.23 7.24
C GLN A 19 3.67 -6.60 5.97
N LEU A 20 3.21 -5.61 5.18
CA LEU A 20 2.54 -5.87 3.91
C LEU A 20 3.48 -6.54 2.91
N CYS A 21 4.68 -5.99 2.73
CA CYS A 21 5.67 -6.54 1.81
C CYS A 21 6.04 -7.99 2.15
N LYS A 22 6.31 -8.28 3.44
CA LYS A 22 6.58 -9.67 3.89
C LYS A 22 5.37 -10.59 3.74
N HIS A 23 4.15 -10.09 3.88
CA HIS A 23 2.96 -10.90 3.68
C HIS A 23 2.80 -11.30 2.22
N TRP A 24 3.11 -10.41 1.28
CA TRP A 24 2.92 -10.61 -0.15
C TRP A 24 4.10 -11.25 -0.88
N THR A 25 5.30 -11.27 -0.28
CA THR A 25 6.49 -11.93 -0.86
C THR A 25 6.31 -13.43 -1.14
N HIS A 26 5.34 -14.08 -0.50
CA HIS A 26 5.05 -15.49 -0.73
C HIS A 26 4.33 -15.75 -2.06
N LYS A 27 3.68 -14.73 -2.63
CA LYS A 27 2.80 -14.85 -3.81
C LYS A 27 3.23 -13.96 -4.97
N PHE A 28 3.91 -12.85 -4.69
CA PHE A 28 4.19 -11.78 -5.65
C PHE A 28 5.67 -11.39 -5.63
N ALA A 29 6.12 -10.70 -6.67
CA ALA A 29 7.44 -10.10 -6.70
C ALA A 29 7.42 -8.83 -5.83
N VAL A 30 8.22 -8.85 -4.75
CA VAL A 30 8.24 -7.77 -3.76
C VAL A 30 9.67 -7.36 -3.47
N GLU A 31 9.93 -6.06 -3.57
CA GLU A 31 11.19 -5.44 -3.19
C GLU A 31 10.89 -4.36 -2.15
N PHE A 32 11.57 -4.38 -1.00
CA PHE A 32 11.33 -3.38 0.04
C PHE A 32 12.54 -3.09 0.90
N THR A 33 12.55 -1.88 1.42
CA THR A 33 13.40 -1.35 2.49
C THR A 33 12.49 -0.88 3.63
N PRO A 34 13.04 -0.40 4.76
CA PRO A 34 12.23 0.18 5.82
C PRO A 34 11.45 1.44 5.40
N GLU A 35 11.86 2.11 4.33
CA GLU A 35 11.32 3.42 3.91
C GLU A 35 10.54 3.34 2.58
N HIS A 36 10.76 2.30 1.77
CA HIS A 36 10.15 2.17 0.47
C HIS A 36 9.85 0.70 0.14
N GLY A 37 8.73 0.42 -0.49
CA GLY A 37 8.34 -0.94 -0.91
C GLY A 37 7.61 -0.93 -2.23
N THR A 38 8.02 -1.77 -3.16
CA THR A 38 7.34 -2.00 -4.44
C THR A 38 6.88 -3.45 -4.52
N ILE A 39 5.62 -3.65 -4.91
CA ILE A 39 4.99 -4.96 -5.02
C ILE A 39 4.36 -5.05 -6.42
N ASP A 40 4.86 -5.99 -7.21
CA ASP A 40 4.27 -6.33 -8.52
C ASP A 40 3.33 -7.52 -8.36
N LEU A 41 2.03 -7.26 -8.48
CA LEU A 41 0.97 -8.27 -8.39
C LEU A 41 0.68 -8.94 -9.75
N GLY A 42 1.46 -8.62 -10.78
CA GLY A 42 1.27 -9.06 -12.15
C GLY A 42 0.05 -8.41 -12.81
N GLU A 43 -0.08 -8.64 -14.12
CA GLU A 43 -1.21 -8.15 -14.93
C GLU A 43 -1.32 -6.61 -14.94
N GLY A 44 -0.19 -5.91 -14.78
CA GLY A 44 -0.15 -4.44 -14.73
C GLY A 44 -0.66 -3.85 -13.42
N ARG A 45 -0.71 -4.65 -12.33
CA ARG A 45 -1.04 -4.18 -10.99
C ARG A 45 0.23 -4.00 -10.17
N VAL A 46 0.46 -2.79 -9.72
CA VAL A 46 1.63 -2.45 -8.90
C VAL A 46 1.18 -1.68 -7.67
N VAL A 47 1.77 -1.99 -6.53
CA VAL A 47 1.58 -1.25 -5.28
C VAL A 47 2.93 -0.73 -4.83
N ILE A 48 3.00 0.57 -4.59
CA ILE A 48 4.18 1.27 -4.11
C ILE A 48 3.83 1.87 -2.75
N LEU A 49 4.72 1.70 -1.78
CA LEU A 49 4.58 2.21 -0.43
C LEU A 49 5.80 3.03 -0.08
N ASP A 50 5.60 4.23 0.45
CA ASP A 50 6.64 5.10 0.98
C ASP A 50 6.33 5.42 2.44
N ALA A 51 7.26 5.07 3.32
CA ALA A 51 7.12 5.24 4.75
C ALA A 51 7.97 6.43 5.23
N ASP A 52 7.28 7.41 5.82
CA ASP A 52 7.87 8.52 6.55
C ASP A 52 7.71 8.33 8.06
N ALA A 53 8.31 9.23 8.85
CA ALA A 53 8.18 9.22 10.31
C ALA A 53 6.74 9.41 10.81
N GLU A 54 5.87 10.09 10.05
CA GLU A 54 4.52 10.48 10.47
C GLU A 54 3.41 10.06 9.49
N LYS A 55 3.77 9.45 8.36
CA LYS A 55 2.80 9.05 7.33
C LYS A 55 3.28 7.86 6.51
N LEU A 56 2.32 7.09 6.02
CA LEU A 56 2.51 6.09 4.99
C LEU A 56 1.82 6.59 3.71
N THR A 57 2.58 6.73 2.63
CA THR A 57 2.03 7.01 1.31
C THR A 57 1.87 5.69 0.57
N ALA A 58 0.65 5.38 0.14
CA ALA A 58 0.35 4.19 -0.65
C ALA A 58 -0.10 4.60 -2.04
N THR A 59 0.62 4.15 -3.06
CA THR A 59 0.28 4.35 -4.46
C THR A 59 -0.09 3.01 -5.07
N VAL A 60 -1.21 2.94 -5.77
CA VAL A 60 -1.66 1.75 -6.49
C VAL A 60 -1.83 2.07 -7.96
N GLU A 61 -1.34 1.21 -8.82
CA GLU A 61 -1.51 1.29 -10.27
C GLU A 61 -2.21 0.01 -10.73
N ALA A 62 -3.27 0.15 -11.53
CA ALA A 62 -4.01 -0.97 -12.10
C ALA A 62 -4.83 -0.51 -13.30
N SER A 63 -5.50 -1.44 -14.01
CA SER A 63 -6.55 -1.07 -14.96
C SER A 63 -7.72 -0.36 -14.26
N GLN A 64 -8.47 0.47 -15.01
CA GLN A 64 -9.56 1.29 -14.46
C GLN A 64 -10.65 0.46 -13.73
N GLU A 65 -10.90 -0.76 -14.18
CA GLU A 65 -11.82 -1.70 -13.55
C GLU A 65 -11.30 -2.30 -12.23
N ASN A 66 -9.98 -2.39 -12.06
CA ASN A 66 -9.34 -3.03 -10.91
C ASN A 66 -8.81 -2.05 -9.87
N LEU A 67 -8.70 -0.75 -10.20
CA LEU A 67 -8.09 0.25 -9.34
C LEU A 67 -8.78 0.34 -7.97
N ALA A 68 -10.09 0.55 -7.95
CA ALA A 68 -10.87 0.64 -6.69
C ALA A 68 -10.79 -0.65 -5.85
N SER A 69 -10.76 -1.82 -6.52
CA SER A 69 -10.60 -3.10 -5.82
C SER A 69 -9.20 -3.22 -5.19
N LEU A 70 -8.15 -2.72 -5.87
CA LEU A 70 -6.78 -2.76 -5.37
C LEU A 70 -6.58 -1.78 -4.21
N GLU A 71 -7.19 -0.58 -4.27
CA GLU A 71 -7.23 0.39 -3.18
C GLU A 71 -7.79 -0.24 -1.89
N ASP A 72 -8.95 -0.91 -1.98
CA ASP A 72 -9.59 -1.59 -0.84
C ASP A 72 -8.75 -2.74 -0.30
N VAL A 73 -8.15 -3.54 -1.19
CA VAL A 73 -7.24 -4.63 -0.80
C VAL A 73 -6.07 -4.06 0.00
N VAL A 74 -5.38 -3.03 -0.48
CA VAL A 74 -4.24 -2.43 0.21
C VAL A 74 -4.67 -1.83 1.56
N ALA A 75 -5.75 -1.05 1.57
CA ALA A 75 -6.27 -0.42 2.80
C ALA A 75 -6.64 -1.47 3.86
N SER A 76 -7.39 -2.52 3.49
CA SER A 76 -7.84 -3.53 4.45
C SER A 76 -6.69 -4.32 5.07
N HIS A 77 -5.60 -4.58 4.33
CA HIS A 77 -4.42 -5.26 4.90
C HIS A 77 -3.69 -4.36 5.88
N ILE A 78 -3.48 -3.08 5.54
CA ILE A 78 -2.81 -2.13 6.44
C ILE A 78 -3.65 -1.93 7.71
N VAL A 79 -4.97 -1.75 7.60
CA VAL A 79 -5.87 -1.65 8.78
C VAL A 79 -5.80 -2.89 9.66
N ARG A 80 -5.70 -4.09 9.08
CA ARG A 80 -5.54 -5.33 9.86
C ARG A 80 -4.22 -5.38 10.63
N PHE A 81 -3.16 -4.76 10.13
CA PHE A 81 -1.88 -4.64 10.85
C PHE A 81 -1.91 -3.55 11.92
N ALA A 82 -2.67 -2.49 11.67
CA ALA A 82 -2.91 -1.37 12.56
C ALA A 82 -3.92 -1.74 13.67
N PHE A 83 -3.54 -2.69 14.53
CA PHE A 83 -4.41 -3.19 15.58
C PHE A 83 -4.82 -2.05 16.54
N ARG A 84 -6.11 -1.68 16.50
CA ARG A 84 -6.74 -0.59 17.29
C ARG A 84 -6.30 0.83 16.91
N GLU A 85 -5.76 1.03 15.71
CA GLU A 85 -5.47 2.36 15.17
C GLU A 85 -6.43 2.66 14.03
N GLU A 86 -7.05 3.85 14.07
CA GLU A 86 -7.94 4.32 13.01
C GLU A 86 -7.11 5.01 11.93
N LEU A 87 -6.97 4.34 10.78
CA LEU A 87 -6.23 4.85 9.63
C LEU A 87 -7.20 5.44 8.60
N ALA A 88 -6.93 6.67 8.18
CA ALA A 88 -7.68 7.34 7.12
C ALA A 88 -6.94 7.18 5.77
N PHE A 89 -7.60 6.56 4.79
CA PHE A 89 -7.09 6.40 3.43
C PHE A 89 -7.85 7.35 2.50
N ASN A 90 -7.27 8.52 2.25
CA ASN A 90 -7.83 9.48 1.30
C ASN A 90 -7.18 9.27 -0.06
N TRP A 91 -7.75 8.35 -0.85
CA TRP A 91 -7.28 8.05 -2.20
C TRP A 91 -7.56 9.22 -3.15
N ALA A 92 -6.54 9.63 -3.89
CA ALA A 92 -6.63 10.56 -4.99
C ALA A 92 -6.19 9.85 -6.27
N THR A 93 -7.14 9.65 -7.19
CA THR A 93 -6.88 9.08 -8.51
C THR A 93 -6.27 10.14 -9.44
N GLU A 94 -5.25 9.76 -10.19
CA GLU A 94 -4.56 10.55 -11.21
C GLU A 94 -4.63 9.89 -12.60
#